data_AF-A0A6J7P6U1-F1
#
_entry.id   AF-A0A6J7P6U1-F1
#
_cell.length_a   1.000
_cell.length_b   1.000
_cell.length_c   1.000
_cell.angle_alpha   90.00
_cell.angle_beta   90.00
_cell.angle_gamma   90.00
#
_symmetry.space_group_name_H-M   'P 1'
#
loop_
_entity.id
_entity.type
_entity.pdbx_description
1 polymer ?
#
loop_
_entity_poly.entity_id
_entity_poly.type
_entity_poly.pdbx_seq_one_letter_code
_entity_poly.pdbx_strand_id
1 'polypeptide(L)'
;MVCDSGLAYACGDPGPGGGVVFFASSKSFAETGSVCGSSCNFLEAQTVSVGSVPWCVGSGASDYVQPNDTTLGSGYSNTQAMLQACTSGAANSAVAPSGGLSDWFLPSQDELLGFNRWSGPGVLCGFGAGGGEATAWTSSENGKTAADWVGSGDTGGSESKSSDNTVCPIRAFSS
;
A
#
# COMPACT_ATOMS: atom_id res chain seq x y z
N MET A 1 3.57 -9.55 -11.22
CA MET A 1 4.48 -9.36 -10.08
C MET A 1 5.88 -9.88 -10.45
N VAL A 2 6.94 -9.29 -9.88
CA VAL A 2 8.34 -9.77 -9.97
C VAL A 2 8.79 -10.39 -8.63
N CYS A 3 9.29 -11.62 -8.68
CA CYS A 3 9.89 -12.36 -7.56
C CYS A 3 11.13 -13.10 -8.06
N ASP A 4 12.18 -12.33 -8.37
CA ASP A 4 13.43 -12.87 -8.87
C ASP A 4 14.14 -13.69 -7.77
N SER A 5 14.67 -14.85 -8.15
CA SER A 5 15.39 -15.74 -7.22
C SER A 5 16.86 -15.33 -7.05
N GLY A 6 17.49 -15.73 -5.93
CA GLY A 6 18.91 -15.48 -5.67
C GLY A 6 19.24 -14.07 -5.16
N LEU A 7 18.24 -13.32 -4.71
CA LEU A 7 18.39 -12.02 -4.06
C LEU A 7 18.54 -12.17 -2.55
N ALA A 8 18.89 -11.07 -1.87
CA ALA A 8 19.03 -11.03 -0.42
C ALA A 8 17.75 -11.40 0.35
N TYR A 9 16.59 -11.10 -0.25
CA TYR A 9 15.28 -11.48 0.25
C TYR A 9 14.46 -12.09 -0.88
N ALA A 10 13.88 -13.26 -0.67
CA ALA A 10 12.91 -13.86 -1.57
C ALA A 10 11.50 -13.41 -1.20
N CYS A 11 10.58 -13.43 -2.16
CA CYS A 11 9.17 -13.26 -1.83
C CYS A 11 8.71 -14.37 -0.87
N GLY A 12 8.09 -14.00 0.25
CA GLY A 12 7.73 -14.89 1.35
C GLY A 12 8.65 -14.78 2.56
N ASP A 13 9.84 -14.22 2.39
CA ASP A 13 10.75 -14.01 3.51
C ASP A 13 10.27 -12.85 4.40
N PRO A 14 10.60 -12.89 5.70
CA PRO A 14 10.49 -11.72 6.56
C PRO A 14 11.39 -10.60 6.03
N GLY A 15 10.80 -9.43 5.77
CA GLY A 15 11.54 -8.23 5.42
C GLY A 15 12.12 -7.53 6.65
N PRO A 16 13.03 -6.56 6.44
CA PRO A 16 13.70 -5.85 7.54
C PRO A 16 12.76 -5.01 8.40
N GLY A 17 11.56 -4.66 7.92
CA GLY A 17 10.51 -4.02 8.71
C GLY A 17 9.64 -4.99 9.50
N GLY A 18 9.90 -6.29 9.42
CA GLY A 18 9.09 -7.33 10.05
C GLY A 18 7.82 -7.68 9.26
N GLY A 19 7.65 -7.12 8.06
CA GLY A 19 6.63 -7.54 7.12
C GLY A 19 7.04 -8.79 6.36
N VAL A 20 6.26 -9.13 5.34
CA VAL A 20 6.60 -10.20 4.38
C VAL A 20 6.90 -9.58 3.05
N VAL A 21 8.03 -9.97 2.46
CA VAL A 21 8.43 -9.53 1.12
C VAL A 21 7.45 -10.13 0.11
N PHE A 22 6.82 -9.27 -0.68
CA PHE A 22 5.93 -9.68 -1.76
C PHE A 22 6.43 -9.22 -3.13
N PHE A 23 7.40 -8.31 -3.21
CA PHE A 23 8.04 -7.95 -4.48
C PHE A 23 9.55 -8.04 -4.29
N ALA A 24 10.24 -8.71 -5.21
CA ALA A 24 11.69 -8.82 -5.22
C ALA A 24 12.20 -8.78 -6.66
N SER A 25 12.99 -7.77 -7.02
CA SER A 25 13.55 -7.63 -8.37
C SER A 25 15.06 -7.43 -8.37
N SER A 26 15.72 -8.10 -9.31
CA SER A 26 17.14 -7.93 -9.64
C SER A 26 17.44 -6.56 -10.27
N LYS A 27 16.42 -5.87 -10.78
CA LYS A 27 16.53 -4.50 -11.29
C LYS A 27 15.94 -3.54 -10.26
N SER A 28 16.63 -2.43 -10.03
CA SER A 28 16.07 -1.40 -9.16
C SER A 28 14.90 -0.70 -9.84
N PHE A 29 13.93 -0.30 -9.03
CA PHE A 29 12.86 0.62 -9.41
C PHE A 29 12.91 1.86 -8.51
N ALA A 30 12.20 2.90 -8.92
CA ALA A 30 12.08 4.12 -8.13
C ALA A 30 10.80 4.09 -7.32
N GLU A 31 10.92 4.24 -6.01
CA GLU A 31 9.81 4.58 -5.12
C GLU A 31 10.04 6.03 -4.64
N THR A 32 9.39 6.97 -5.29
CA THR A 32 9.79 8.39 -5.22
C THR A 32 9.60 8.95 -3.81
N GLY A 33 10.70 9.41 -3.19
CA GLY A 33 10.71 9.98 -1.84
C GLY A 33 10.87 8.96 -0.71
N SER A 34 10.81 7.65 -1.00
CA SER A 34 11.08 6.59 -0.02
C SER A 34 12.55 6.54 0.39
N VAL A 35 12.87 5.73 1.41
CA VAL A 35 14.23 5.55 1.93
C VAL A 35 15.19 4.99 0.87
N CYS A 36 14.75 4.08 0.00
CA CYS A 36 15.58 3.53 -1.08
C CYS A 36 15.56 4.36 -2.37
N GLY A 37 14.68 5.37 -2.48
CA GLY A 37 14.64 6.29 -3.61
C GLY A 37 14.55 5.58 -4.97
N SER A 38 15.56 5.79 -5.84
CA SER A 38 15.66 5.14 -7.17
C SER A 38 16.31 3.76 -7.16
N SER A 39 16.67 3.25 -5.98
CA SER A 39 17.46 2.04 -5.77
C SER A 39 16.67 0.94 -5.05
N CYS A 40 15.34 1.02 -5.08
CA CYS A 40 14.48 0.03 -4.43
C CYS A 40 14.51 -1.28 -5.21
N ASN A 41 14.59 -2.40 -4.49
CA ASN A 41 14.53 -3.74 -5.09
C ASN A 41 13.39 -4.57 -4.50
N PHE A 42 12.89 -4.19 -3.33
CA PHE A 42 11.96 -4.98 -2.56
C PHE A 42 10.78 -4.15 -2.07
N LEU A 43 9.61 -4.78 -2.00
CA LEU A 43 8.47 -4.32 -1.22
C LEU A 43 8.10 -5.39 -0.20
N GLU A 44 7.87 -4.96 1.04
CA GLU A 44 7.28 -5.78 2.10
C GLU A 44 5.94 -5.20 2.54
N ALA A 45 5.02 -6.07 2.98
CA ALA A 45 3.72 -5.68 3.52
C ALA A 45 3.55 -6.16 4.96
N GLN A 46 2.78 -5.42 5.75
CA GLN A 46 2.35 -5.90 7.07
C GLN A 46 1.47 -7.15 6.94
N THR A 47 1.60 -8.09 7.86
CA THR A 47 0.81 -9.34 7.88
C THR A 47 -0.61 -9.12 8.43
N VAL A 48 -0.80 -8.06 9.22
CA VAL A 48 -2.08 -7.67 9.81
C VAL A 48 -2.40 -6.25 9.41
N SER A 49 -3.66 -5.98 9.04
CA SER A 49 -4.10 -4.62 8.73
C SER A 49 -4.06 -3.74 9.97
N VAL A 50 -3.92 -2.43 9.74
CA VAL A 50 -3.92 -1.42 10.80
C VAL A 50 -5.33 -0.87 11.08
N GLY A 51 -6.37 -1.52 10.56
CA GLY A 51 -7.77 -1.18 10.76
C GLY A 51 -8.55 -0.98 9.46
N SER A 52 -9.85 -0.70 9.61
CA SER A 52 -10.73 -0.24 8.55
C SER A 52 -11.14 1.19 8.84
N VAL A 53 -10.80 2.12 7.94
CA VAL A 53 -10.97 3.57 8.15
C VAL A 53 -11.29 4.29 6.82
N PRO A 54 -11.76 5.56 6.88
CA PRO A 54 -11.91 6.38 5.69
C PRO A 54 -10.60 6.58 4.93
N TRP A 55 -10.68 6.73 3.61
CA TRP A 55 -9.51 7.05 2.79
C TRP A 55 -8.87 8.38 3.25
N CYS A 56 -9.72 9.39 3.45
CA CYS A 56 -9.32 10.72 3.89
C CYS A 56 -10.44 11.38 4.70
N VAL A 57 -10.06 12.02 5.80
CA VAL A 57 -10.90 12.97 6.55
C VAL A 57 -10.25 14.35 6.43
N GLY A 58 -11.07 15.40 6.29
CA GLY A 58 -10.61 16.77 6.11
C GLY A 58 -10.82 17.27 4.68
N SER A 59 -10.06 18.29 4.27
CA SER A 59 -10.22 18.93 2.95
C SER A 59 -10.04 17.96 1.78
N GLY A 60 -9.11 17.01 1.89
CA GLY A 60 -8.87 16.00 0.85
C GLY A 60 -10.02 15.00 0.66
N ALA A 61 -11.02 14.96 1.55
CA ALA A 61 -12.18 14.08 1.41
C ALA A 61 -13.13 14.53 0.29
N SER A 62 -13.06 15.80 -0.12
CA SER A 62 -13.93 16.41 -1.13
C SER A 62 -13.17 17.20 -2.21
N ASP A 63 -11.85 17.05 -2.29
CA ASP A 63 -11.01 17.68 -3.29
C ASP A 63 -9.94 16.72 -3.81
N TYR A 64 -9.23 17.11 -4.87
CA TYR A 64 -8.10 16.33 -5.39
C TYR A 64 -6.91 16.36 -4.42
N VAL A 65 -6.31 15.19 -4.23
CA VAL A 65 -5.07 14.98 -3.48
C VAL A 65 -4.01 14.53 -4.47
N GLN A 66 -2.95 15.32 -4.66
CA GLN A 66 -1.92 15.04 -5.68
C GLN A 66 -0.50 15.08 -5.11
N PRO A 67 0.41 14.20 -5.57
CA PRO A 67 0.21 13.14 -6.58
C PRO A 67 -0.72 11.99 -6.13
N ASN A 68 -1.26 11.27 -7.11
CA ASN A 68 -2.22 10.16 -6.94
C ASN A 68 -2.08 9.05 -8.01
N ASP A 69 -0.86 8.80 -8.47
CA ASP A 69 -0.61 7.83 -9.56
C ASP A 69 -0.97 6.38 -9.12
N THR A 70 -1.23 5.50 -10.08
CA THR A 70 -1.59 4.10 -9.82
C THR A 70 -0.40 3.15 -9.91
N THR A 71 0.73 3.59 -10.48
CA THR A 71 1.84 2.74 -10.90
C THR A 71 2.74 2.29 -9.75
N LEU A 72 3.50 1.21 -9.97
CA LEU A 72 4.60 0.79 -9.10
C LEU A 72 5.59 1.95 -8.91
N GLY A 73 5.93 2.29 -7.67
CA GLY A 73 6.86 3.35 -7.35
C GLY A 73 6.22 4.66 -6.89
N SER A 74 4.89 4.70 -6.84
CA SER A 74 4.13 5.93 -6.58
C SER A 74 3.49 5.95 -5.19
N GLY A 75 3.33 4.80 -4.54
CA GLY A 75 2.56 4.69 -3.29
C GLY A 75 3.10 5.59 -2.18
N TYR A 76 4.42 5.69 -2.06
CA TYR A 76 5.04 6.56 -1.05
C TYR A 76 4.70 8.03 -1.32
N SER A 77 4.91 8.50 -2.56
CA SER A 77 4.68 9.90 -2.93
C SER A 77 3.21 10.30 -2.79
N ASN A 78 2.29 9.42 -3.18
CA ASN A 78 0.85 9.62 -3.00
C ASN A 78 0.48 9.69 -1.51
N THR A 79 1.04 8.79 -0.70
CA THR A 79 0.82 8.79 0.76
C THR A 79 1.28 10.11 1.37
N GLN A 80 2.41 10.66 0.95
CA GLN A 80 2.87 11.96 1.42
C GLN A 80 1.90 13.09 1.06
N ALA A 81 1.31 13.08 -0.15
CA ALA A 81 0.28 14.03 -0.53
C ALA A 81 -0.96 13.93 0.36
N MET A 82 -1.41 12.70 0.62
CA MET A 82 -2.54 12.44 1.52
C MET A 82 -2.27 12.98 2.93
N LEU A 83 -1.06 12.79 3.47
CA LEU A 83 -0.70 13.32 4.79
C LEU A 83 -0.75 14.86 4.87
N GLN A 84 -0.61 15.57 3.75
CA GLN A 84 -0.78 17.02 3.70
C GLN A 84 -2.25 17.45 3.55
N ALA A 85 -3.05 16.66 2.83
CA ALA A 85 -4.44 17.01 2.50
C ALA A 85 -5.48 16.49 3.50
N CYS A 86 -5.12 15.46 4.28
CA CYS A 86 -5.99 14.71 5.19
C CYS A 86 -5.56 14.90 6.64
N THR A 87 -6.52 15.18 7.52
CA THR A 87 -6.29 15.28 8.97
C THR A 87 -6.20 13.90 9.63
N SER A 88 -6.86 12.90 9.05
CA SER A 88 -6.79 11.49 9.42
C SER A 88 -7.23 10.61 8.24
N GLY A 89 -7.05 9.30 8.34
CA GLY A 89 -7.50 8.33 7.33
C GLY A 89 -6.47 7.25 7.04
N ALA A 90 -6.56 6.69 5.83
CA ALA A 90 -5.77 5.54 5.42
C ALA A 90 -4.26 5.83 5.43
N ALA A 91 -3.81 6.96 4.87
CA ALA A 91 -2.39 7.34 4.89
C ALA A 91 -1.85 7.54 6.31
N ASN A 92 -2.60 8.25 7.18
CA ASN A 92 -2.20 8.49 8.57
C ASN A 92 -2.08 7.18 9.37
N SER A 93 -2.92 6.19 9.06
CA SER A 93 -2.87 4.87 9.68
C SER A 93 -1.71 4.03 9.12
N ALA A 94 -1.38 4.22 7.83
CA ALA A 94 -0.37 3.43 7.14
C ALA A 94 1.09 3.79 7.49
N VAL A 95 1.37 5.04 7.87
CA VAL A 95 2.76 5.49 8.10
C VAL A 95 3.35 5.14 9.47
N ALA A 96 2.52 4.64 10.39
CA ALA A 96 2.96 4.25 11.72
C ALA A 96 2.32 2.93 12.18
N PRO A 97 2.51 1.82 11.43
CA PRO A 97 2.05 0.52 11.90
C PRO A 97 2.82 0.16 13.18
N SER A 98 2.21 -0.67 14.04
CA SER A 98 2.79 -1.14 15.29
C SER A 98 4.06 -1.98 15.03
N GLY A 99 5.20 -1.32 14.83
CA GLY A 99 6.47 -1.96 14.47
C GLY A 99 7.71 -1.06 14.53
N GLY A 100 7.56 0.26 14.74
CA GLY A 100 8.66 1.16 15.09
C GLY A 100 9.47 1.75 13.93
N LEU A 101 9.16 1.40 12.67
CA LEU A 101 9.68 2.10 11.49
C LEU A 101 8.66 3.12 10.96
N SER A 102 9.15 4.22 10.39
CA SER A 102 8.34 5.37 9.96
C SER A 102 8.24 5.53 8.43
N ASP A 103 8.82 4.61 7.66
CA ASP A 103 8.86 4.64 6.20
C ASP A 103 7.84 3.70 5.55
N TRP A 104 6.85 3.25 6.32
CA TRP A 104 5.66 2.57 5.81
C TRP A 104 4.73 3.56 5.11
N PHE A 105 3.97 3.08 4.14
CA PHE A 105 3.06 3.91 3.35
C PHE A 105 1.86 3.10 2.83
N LEU A 106 0.85 3.83 2.32
CA LEU A 106 -0.31 3.22 1.68
C LEU A 106 0.03 2.92 0.21
N PRO A 107 -0.07 1.66 -0.25
CA PRO A 107 0.36 1.24 -1.57
C PRO A 107 -0.43 1.94 -2.68
N SER A 108 0.20 2.18 -3.82
CA SER A 108 -0.52 2.49 -5.06
C SER A 108 -1.39 1.30 -5.51
N GLN A 109 -2.29 1.53 -6.46
CA GLN A 109 -3.13 0.45 -6.99
C GLN A 109 -2.31 -0.71 -7.57
N ASP A 110 -1.27 -0.46 -8.37
CA ASP A 110 -0.43 -1.50 -8.96
C ASP A 110 0.43 -2.23 -7.91
N GLU A 111 0.85 -1.55 -6.85
CA GLU A 111 1.57 -2.18 -5.73
C GLU A 111 0.66 -3.16 -4.97
N LEU A 112 -0.57 -2.75 -4.68
CA LEU A 112 -1.53 -3.59 -3.96
C LEU A 112 -2.09 -4.72 -4.83
N LEU A 113 -2.32 -4.48 -6.12
CA LEU A 113 -2.62 -5.55 -7.10
C LEU A 113 -1.40 -6.44 -7.34
N GLY A 114 -0.19 -5.90 -7.23
CA GLY A 114 1.05 -6.66 -7.20
C GLY A 114 0.92 -7.70 -6.11
N PHE A 115 0.78 -7.25 -4.86
CA PHE A 115 0.62 -8.05 -3.66
C PHE A 115 -0.35 -9.24 -3.81
N ASN A 116 -1.62 -9.00 -4.16
CA ASN A 116 -2.64 -10.05 -4.22
C ASN A 116 -2.28 -11.19 -5.19
N ARG A 117 -1.68 -10.85 -6.34
CA ARG A 117 -1.31 -11.82 -7.39
C ARG A 117 -0.28 -12.86 -6.94
N TRP A 118 0.44 -12.63 -5.85
CA TRP A 118 1.42 -13.59 -5.33
C TRP A 118 0.97 -14.35 -4.12
N SER A 119 0.42 -13.65 -3.14
CA SER A 119 0.05 -14.28 -1.89
C SER A 119 -1.27 -15.04 -2.01
N GLY A 120 -2.12 -14.64 -2.95
CA GLY A 120 -3.55 -14.94 -2.90
C GLY A 120 -4.27 -14.18 -1.77
N PRO A 121 -5.61 -14.26 -1.73
CA PRO A 121 -6.42 -13.58 -0.71
C PRO A 121 -6.06 -14.01 0.72
N GLY A 122 -6.01 -13.05 1.65
CA GLY A 122 -5.97 -13.30 3.10
C GLY A 122 -4.60 -13.56 3.73
N VAL A 123 -3.49 -13.44 2.99
CA VAL A 123 -2.13 -13.72 3.49
C VAL A 123 -1.40 -12.47 4.02
N LEU A 124 -1.52 -11.29 3.37
CA LEU A 124 -1.00 -10.02 3.92
C LEU A 124 -2.13 -9.04 4.22
N CYS A 125 -1.92 -8.29 5.30
CA CYS A 125 -2.89 -7.52 6.06
C CYS A 125 -4.18 -8.25 6.51
N GLY A 126 -4.29 -9.56 6.30
CA GLY A 126 -5.44 -10.36 6.71
C GLY A 126 -6.78 -10.02 6.03
N PHE A 127 -6.79 -9.16 5.00
CA PHE A 127 -8.04 -8.81 4.31
C PHE A 127 -8.44 -9.96 3.36
N GLY A 128 -9.62 -10.54 3.61
CA GLY A 128 -10.15 -11.72 2.90
C GLY A 128 -10.11 -13.01 3.71
N ALA A 129 -9.44 -13.03 4.87
CA ALA A 129 -9.49 -14.14 5.82
C ALA A 129 -10.83 -14.12 6.58
N GLY A 130 -11.86 -14.77 6.03
CA GLY A 130 -13.16 -14.90 6.70
C GLY A 130 -14.41 -14.90 5.80
N GLY A 131 -14.26 -14.81 4.48
CA GLY A 131 -15.38 -15.02 3.54
C GLY A 131 -16.27 -13.80 3.24
N GLY A 132 -15.89 -12.59 3.65
CA GLY A 132 -16.47 -11.34 3.16
C GLY A 132 -15.66 -10.74 2.00
N GLU A 133 -16.29 -9.90 1.16
CA GLU A 133 -15.58 -9.04 0.20
C GLU A 133 -14.75 -8.03 0.99
N ALA A 134 -13.50 -8.41 1.30
CA ALA A 134 -12.58 -7.52 1.98
C ALA A 134 -11.85 -6.69 0.92
N THR A 135 -12.03 -5.38 1.03
CA THR A 135 -11.41 -4.35 0.21
C THR A 135 -10.35 -3.62 1.02
N ALA A 136 -9.24 -3.29 0.36
CA ALA A 136 -8.16 -2.51 0.93
C ALA A 136 -7.95 -1.23 0.14
N TRP A 137 -7.77 -0.13 0.87
CA TRP A 137 -7.49 1.16 0.26
C TRP A 137 -6.13 1.15 -0.45
N THR A 138 -6.09 1.80 -1.61
CA THR A 138 -4.85 2.24 -2.26
C THR A 138 -4.63 3.73 -1.97
N SER A 139 -3.43 4.25 -2.20
CA SER A 139 -3.15 5.69 -2.20
C SER A 139 -3.54 6.38 -3.51
N SER A 140 -4.14 5.65 -4.46
CA SER A 140 -4.60 6.17 -5.73
C SER A 140 -6.02 6.73 -5.59
N GLU A 141 -6.25 7.88 -6.22
CA GLU A 141 -7.49 8.65 -6.10
C GLU A 141 -8.33 8.53 -7.37
N ASN A 142 -9.66 8.37 -7.22
CA ASN A 142 -10.60 8.31 -8.34
C ASN A 142 -11.55 9.52 -8.33
N GLY A 143 -10.97 10.71 -8.42
CA GLY A 143 -11.72 11.97 -8.41
C GLY A 143 -11.87 12.59 -7.02
N LYS A 144 -12.57 13.72 -6.97
CA LYS A 144 -12.62 14.57 -5.77
C LYS A 144 -13.19 13.89 -4.52
N THR A 145 -14.13 12.98 -4.69
CA THR A 145 -14.88 12.36 -3.60
C THR A 145 -14.72 10.84 -3.52
N ALA A 146 -13.95 10.23 -4.42
CA ALA A 146 -13.76 8.79 -4.45
C ALA A 146 -12.27 8.42 -4.55
N ALA A 147 -11.94 7.23 -4.06
CA ALA A 147 -10.60 6.67 -4.08
C ALA A 147 -10.64 5.21 -4.54
N ASP A 148 -9.50 4.71 -5.00
CA ASP A 148 -9.38 3.35 -5.50
C ASP A 148 -9.11 2.36 -4.36
N TRP A 149 -9.76 1.21 -4.45
CA TRP A 149 -9.55 0.06 -3.58
C TRP A 149 -9.22 -1.18 -4.42
N VAL A 150 -8.58 -2.15 -3.76
CA VAL A 150 -8.36 -3.49 -4.32
C VAL A 150 -9.00 -4.52 -3.41
N GLY A 151 -9.83 -5.37 -4.00
CA GLY A 151 -10.49 -6.49 -3.34
C GLY A 151 -9.63 -7.76 -3.38
N SER A 152 -9.93 -8.70 -2.49
CA SER A 152 -9.18 -9.96 -2.31
C SER A 152 -9.15 -10.87 -3.56
N GLY A 153 -9.99 -10.64 -4.56
CA GLY A 153 -10.03 -11.38 -5.83
C GLY A 153 -9.33 -10.70 -7.01
N ASP A 154 -8.36 -9.81 -6.75
CA ASP A 154 -7.75 -8.93 -7.76
C ASP A 154 -8.74 -7.99 -8.46
N THR A 155 -9.89 -7.74 -7.82
CA THR A 155 -10.88 -6.79 -8.31
C THR A 155 -10.48 -5.38 -7.90
N GLY A 156 -10.30 -4.50 -8.89
CA GLY A 156 -10.16 -3.07 -8.65
C GLY A 156 -11.54 -2.40 -8.68
N GLY A 157 -11.73 -1.41 -7.83
CA GLY A 157 -12.91 -0.57 -7.84
C GLY A 157 -12.62 0.77 -7.19
N SER A 158 -13.65 1.61 -7.11
CA SER A 158 -13.57 2.87 -6.38
C SER A 158 -14.81 3.08 -5.55
N GLU A 159 -14.68 3.81 -4.47
CA GLU A 159 -15.81 4.21 -3.65
C GLU A 159 -15.54 5.53 -2.91
N SER A 160 -16.53 5.99 -2.15
CA SER A 160 -16.44 7.25 -1.40
C SER A 160 -15.19 7.29 -0.52
N LYS A 161 -14.48 8.42 -0.52
CA LYS A 161 -13.35 8.65 0.40
C LYS A 161 -13.74 8.58 1.88
N SER A 162 -15.04 8.67 2.17
CA SER A 162 -15.62 8.54 3.50
C SER A 162 -16.01 7.09 3.87
N SER A 163 -15.92 6.13 2.95
CA SER A 163 -16.18 4.71 3.24
C SER A 163 -15.03 4.10 4.04
N ASP A 164 -15.34 3.13 4.89
CA ASP A 164 -14.33 2.41 5.65
C ASP A 164 -13.79 1.22 4.82
N ASN A 165 -12.50 1.21 4.53
CA ASN A 165 -11.80 0.03 4.00
C ASN A 165 -10.54 -0.29 4.77
N THR A 166 -10.08 -1.52 4.59
CA THR A 166 -8.87 -2.04 5.20
C THR A 166 -7.65 -1.24 4.78
N VAL A 167 -6.75 -0.98 5.73
CA VAL A 167 -5.46 -0.35 5.46
C VAL A 167 -4.34 -1.37 5.52
N CYS A 168 -3.59 -1.42 4.43
CA CYS A 168 -2.50 -2.35 4.17
C CYS A 168 -1.18 -1.60 3.99
N PRO A 169 -0.42 -1.37 5.06
CA PRO A 169 0.86 -0.67 4.93
C PRO A 169 1.87 -1.55 4.18
N ILE A 170 2.59 -0.93 3.25
CA ILE A 170 3.77 -1.51 2.62
C ILE A 170 5.00 -0.63 2.84
N ARG A 171 6.18 -1.18 2.59
CA ARG A 171 7.46 -0.49 2.72
C ARG A 171 8.39 -0.91 1.60
N ALA A 172 9.11 0.07 1.04
CA ALA A 172 10.10 -0.15 0.00
C ALA A 172 11.51 -0.10 0.59
N PHE A 173 12.38 -0.99 0.13
CA PHE A 173 13.76 -1.04 0.58
C PHE A 173 14.71 -1.63 -0.46
N SER A 174 16.00 -1.47 -0.19
CA SER A 174 17.12 -2.08 -0.91
C SER A 174 17.83 -3.10 -0.01
N SER A 175 18.63 -3.99 -0.60
CA SER A 175 19.51 -4.90 0.15
C SER A 175 20.67 -4.18 0.82
#